data_AF-A0A352JDP0-F1
#
_entry.id   AF-A0A352JDP0-F1
#
_cell.length_a   1.000
_cell.length_b   1.000
_cell.length_c   1.000
_cell.angle_alpha   90.00
_cell.angle_beta   90.00
_cell.angle_gamma   90.00
#
_symmetry.space_group_name_H-M   'P 1'
#
loop_
_entity.id
_entity.type
_entity.pdbx_description
1 polymer ?
#
loop_
_entity_poly.entity_id
_entity_poly.type
_entity_poly.pdbx_seq_one_letter_code
_entity_poly.pdbx_strand_id
1 'polypeptide(L)' 'MSKLINPIHTLPFIQKIRWVIDSIGYIEKAGLQYPDIFTTNVFSRNSIFVVEPIGIQQLLTDVTWNK' A
#
# COMPACT_ATOMS: atom_id res chain seq x y z
N MET A 1 -12.60 -7.36 14.49
CA MET A 1 -11.60 -7.58 13.42
C MET A 1 -11.90 -6.61 12.29
N SER A 2 -11.05 -5.61 12.05
CA SER A 2 -11.19 -4.71 10.90
C SER A 2 -10.89 -5.49 9.61
N LYS A 3 -11.81 -5.43 8.63
CA LYS A 3 -11.64 -6.03 7.32
C LYS A 3 -10.54 -5.27 6.57
N LEU A 4 -9.55 -5.98 6.03
CA LEU A 4 -8.50 -5.36 5.21
C LEU A 4 -9.07 -4.95 3.86
N ILE A 5 -8.70 -3.76 3.41
CA ILE A 5 -9.08 -3.24 2.10
C ILE A 5 -8.07 -3.77 1.09
N ASN A 6 -8.55 -4.46 0.05
CA ASN A 6 -7.75 -4.97 -1.08
C ASN A 6 -6.40 -5.58 -0.63
N PRO A 7 -6.41 -6.64 0.21
CA PRO A 7 -5.17 -7.23 0.66
C PRO A 7 -4.43 -7.90 -0.49
N ILE A 8 -3.12 -7.64 -0.58
CA ILE A 8 -2.25 -8.35 -1.49
C ILE A 8 -2.13 -9.80 -0.99
N HIS A 9 -2.62 -10.76 -1.78
CA HIS A 9 -2.75 -12.18 -1.39
C HIS A 9 -1.42 -12.96 -1.36
N THR A 10 -0.27 -12.31 -1.51
CA THR A 10 1.03 -12.97 -1.43
C THR A 10 1.42 -13.26 0.02
N LEU A 11 2.19 -14.32 0.28
CA LEU A 11 2.67 -14.60 1.64
C LEU A 11 3.49 -13.42 2.20
N PRO A 12 3.33 -13.04 3.49
CA PRO A 12 4.01 -11.87 4.07
C PRO A 12 5.53 -11.88 3.92
N PHE A 13 6.17 -13.06 4.01
CA PHE A 13 7.61 -13.21 3.80
C PHE A 13 8.02 -12.83 2.36
N ILE A 14 7.24 -13.24 1.37
CA ILE A 14 7.47 -12.91 -0.04
C ILE A 14 7.25 -11.41 -0.29
N GLN A 15 6.24 -10.80 0.32
CA GLN A 15 5.99 -9.36 0.22
C GLN A 15 7.21 -8.57 0.70
N LYS A 16 7.77 -8.94 1.86
CA LYS A 16 8.97 -8.30 2.43
C LYS A 16 10.20 -8.45 1.52
N ILE A 17 10.46 -9.66 0.99
CA ILE A 17 11.57 -9.89 0.07
C ILE A 17 11.41 -9.04 -1.19
N ARG A 18 10.21 -9.03 -1.80
CA ARG A 18 9.94 -8.23 -3.01
C ARG A 18 10.14 -6.74 -2.76
N TRP A 19 9.69 -6.24 -1.61
CA TRP A 19 9.90 -4.85 -1.20
C TRP A 19 11.38 -4.47 -1.07
N VAL A 20 12.21 -5.36 -0.51
CA VAL A 20 13.65 -5.12 -0.35
C VAL A 20 14.39 -5.15 -1.69
N ILE A 21 14.00 -6.06 -2.59
CA ILE A 21 14.66 -6.22 -3.89
C ILE A 21 14.25 -5.11 -4.86
N ASP A 22 12.96 -4.79 -4.91
CA ASP A 22 12.39 -3.85 -5.89
C ASP A 22 11.08 -3.25 -5.35
N SER A 23 11.21 -2.19 -4.57
CA SER A 23 10.07 -1.50 -3.97
C SER A 23 9.21 -0.79 -5.01
N ILE A 24 9.81 -0.20 -6.04
CA ILE A 24 9.09 0.53 -7.11
C ILE A 24 8.28 -0.46 -7.94
N GLY A 25 8.90 -1.50 -8.46
CA GLY A 25 8.21 -2.52 -9.24
C GLY A 25 7.21 -3.32 -8.40
N TYR A 26 7.40 -3.43 -7.08
CA TYR A 26 6.40 -3.96 -6.17
C TYR A 26 5.14 -3.08 -6.12
N ILE A 27 5.29 -1.76 -5.95
CA ILE A 27 4.16 -0.81 -5.92
C ILE A 27 3.48 -0.76 -7.29
N GLU A 28 4.24 -0.71 -8.39
CA GLU A 28 3.67 -0.70 -9.74
C GLU A 28 2.81 -1.94 -10.01
N LYS A 29 3.33 -3.14 -9.69
CA LYS A 29 2.57 -4.39 -9.86
C LYS A 29 1.35 -4.45 -8.95
N ALA A 30 1.45 -3.95 -7.72
CA ALA A 30 0.33 -3.87 -6.80
C ALA A 30 -0.72 -2.85 -7.28
N GLY A 31 -0.30 -1.72 -7.84
CA GLY A 31 -1.15 -0.70 -8.44
C GLY A 31 -1.86 -1.16 -9.70
N LEU A 32 -1.23 -2.02 -10.51
CA LEU A 32 -1.92 -2.68 -11.63
C LEU A 32 -3.05 -3.61 -11.16
N GLN A 33 -2.90 -4.23 -10.00
CA GLN A 33 -3.94 -5.11 -9.41
C GLN A 33 -5.02 -4.30 -8.69
N TYR A 34 -4.63 -3.24 -7.99
CA TYR A 34 -5.49 -2.35 -7.20
C TYR A 34 -5.08 -0.90 -7.47
N PRO A 35 -5.70 -0.25 -8.48
CA PRO A 35 -5.29 1.08 -8.94
C PRO A 35 -5.65 2.22 -7.97
N ASP A 36 -6.44 1.91 -6.95
CA ASP A 36 -6.90 2.83 -5.91
C ASP A 36 -6.00 2.76 -4.66
N ILE A 37 -6.28 1.77 -3.81
CA ILE A 37 -5.69 1.55 -2.50
C ILE A 37 -5.56 0.05 -2.24
N PHE A 38 -4.49 -0.34 -1.56
CA PHE A 38 -4.27 -1.74 -1.19
C PHE A 38 -3.58 -1.90 0.16
N THR A 39 -3.77 -3.06 0.77
CA THR A 39 -3.10 -3.42 2.02
C THR A 39 -1.96 -4.40 1.76
N THR A 40 -0.80 -4.13 2.34
CA THR A 40 0.39 -4.98 2.29
C THR A 40 1.06 -5.10 3.67
N ASN A 41 1.86 -6.15 3.87
CA ASN A 41 2.61 -6.40 5.10
C ASN A 41 4.13 -6.42 4.82
N VAL A 42 4.64 -5.32 4.29
CA VAL A 42 6.08 -5.12 4.06
C VAL A 42 6.82 -4.56 5.28
N PHE A 43 6.12 -3.84 6.17
CA PHE A 43 6.70 -3.23 7.39
C PHE A 43 6.46 -4.04 8.67
N SER A 44 6.27 -5.36 8.56
CA SER A 44 5.86 -6.25 9.67
C SER A 44 4.54 -5.83 10.35
N ARG A 45 3.78 -4.97 9.69
CA ARG A 45 2.45 -4.50 10.06
C ARG A 45 1.63 -4.30 8.79
N ASN A 46 0.31 -4.42 8.90
CA ASN A 46 -0.58 -4.07 7.80
C ASN A 46 -0.42 -2.58 7.50
N SER A 47 -0.05 -2.28 6.27
CA SER A 47 0.23 -0.93 5.78
C SER A 47 -0.64 -0.69 4.56
N ILE A 48 -1.27 0.48 4.52
CA ILE A 48 -2.16 0.87 3.43
C ILE A 48 -1.36 1.76 2.48
N PHE A 49 -1.39 1.42 1.21
CA PHE A 49 -0.77 2.19 0.13
C PHE A 49 -1.87 2.79 -0.73
N VAL A 50 -1.64 4.01 -1.20
CA VAL A 50 -2.54 4.75 -2.10
C VAL A 50 -1.76 5.04 -3.37
N VAL A 51 -2.31 4.62 -4.51
CA VAL A 51 -1.68 4.75 -5.84
C VAL A 51 -2.38 5.80 -6.67
N GLU A 52 -3.67 6.01 -6.43
CA GLU A 52 -4.47 6.96 -7.19
C GLU A 52 -3.96 8.42 -7.01
N PRO A 53 -3.71 9.18 -8.10
CA PRO A 53 -3.19 10.55 -8.00
C PRO A 53 -4.02 11.48 -7.12
N ILE A 54 -5.36 11.42 -7.23
CA ILE A 54 -6.24 12.24 -6.39
C ILE A 54 -6.19 11.80 -4.92
N GLY A 55 -6.05 10.50 -4.64
CA GLY A 55 -5.89 9.97 -3.29
C GLY A 55 -4.56 10.38 -2.67
N ILE A 56 -3.47 10.37 -3.44
CA ILE A 56 -2.16 10.89 -3.01
C ILE A 56 -2.27 12.39 -2.74
N GLN A 57 -2.94 13.15 -3.62
CA GLN A 57 -3.14 14.59 -3.41
C GLN A 57 -3.94 14.87 -2.14
N GLN A 58 -5.02 14.13 -1.88
CA GLN A 58 -5.78 14.24 -0.64
C GLN A 58 -4.92 13.92 0.58
N LEU A 59 -4.16 12.82 0.56
CA LEU A 59 -3.24 12.48 1.66
C LEU A 59 -2.18 13.56 1.93
N LEU A 60 -1.69 14.22 0.88
CA LEU A 60 -0.68 15.28 0.98
C LEU A 60 -1.28 16.66 1.30
N THR A 61 -2.56 16.89 1.01
CA THR A 61 -3.25 18.16 1.25
C THR A 61 -3.93 18.16 2.62
N ASP A 62 -4.47 17.02 3.05
CA ASP A 62 -5.09 16.82 4.36
C ASP A 62 -4.06 16.61 5.49
N VAL A 63 -2.78 16.96 5.27
CA VAL A 63 -1.69 16.92 6.28
C VAL A 63 -1.93 17.90 7.44
N THR A 64 -3.06 18.62 7.47
CA THR A 64 -3.71 18.98 8.75
C THR A 64 -4.19 17.73 9.49
N TRP A 65 -3.23 16.93 9.97
CA TRP A 65 -3.42 16.10 11.14
C TRP A 65 -3.99 17.00 12.23
N ASN A 66 -5.23 16.70 12.60
CA ASN A 66 -6.04 17.36 13.60
C ASN A 66 -5.24 18.15 14.66
N LYS A 67 -5.58 19.43 14.83
CA LYS A 67 -5.31 20.18 16.06
C LYS A 67 -5.78 19.42 17.30
#